data_AF-A0A8C3F354-F1
#
_entry.id   AF-A0A8C3F354-F1
#
_cell.length_a   1.000
_cell.length_b   1.000
_cell.length_c   1.000
_cell.angle_alpha   90.00
_cell.angle_beta   90.00
_cell.angle_gamma   90.00
#
_symmetry.space_group_name_H-M   'P 1'
#
loop_
_entity.id
_entity.type
_entity.pdbx_description
1 polymer ?
#
loop_
_entity_poly.entity_id
_entity_poly.type
_entity_poly.pdbx_seq_one_letter_code
_entity_poly.pdbx_strand_id
1 'polypeptide(L)'
;MTALREQGIIVPCSSPCNIPIFPVRKADGKSCRFVQDLRPINRIVIPAFPVVPNPATILASIPPGATHFTVVDLCSAFFSVPVHPDSQYLFAFSYKGQQYTWTMLPQGYTESPSYFSQALARDLADLVFPSRSTLVQYVDDLLLCSPSLSASETDSLVPLTALAKKGHKASRSKLQFCQASVTYLGFLLSQGSRTLSPTRVQAILSFPRPCSPCQVREFLDMAGFCRQWIPQYASLAKPP
;
A
#
# COMPACT_ATOMS: atom_id res chain seq x y z
N MET A 1 -8.80 20.44 -1.68
CA MET A 1 -8.55 21.29 -2.86
C MET A 1 -7.54 22.38 -2.54
N THR A 2 -7.82 23.31 -1.62
CA THR A 2 -6.90 24.40 -1.24
C THR A 2 -5.54 23.89 -0.79
N ALA A 3 -5.49 22.95 0.17
CA ALA A 3 -4.24 22.37 0.65
C ALA A 3 -3.42 21.65 -0.46
N LEU A 4 -4.10 21.00 -1.43
CA LEU A 4 -3.40 20.33 -2.54
C LEU A 4 -2.78 21.34 -3.52
N ARG A 5 -3.44 22.49 -3.71
CA ARG A 5 -2.90 23.59 -4.52
C ARG A 5 -1.71 24.26 -3.84
N GLU A 6 -1.82 24.55 -2.55
CA GLU A 6 -0.74 25.17 -1.77
C GLU A 6 0.51 24.29 -1.72
N GLN A 7 0.32 22.97 -1.72
CA GLN A 7 1.42 21.98 -1.80
C GLN A 7 1.93 21.74 -3.23
N GLY A 8 1.34 22.39 -4.24
CA GLY A 8 1.72 22.22 -5.64
C GLY A 8 1.38 20.85 -6.25
N ILE A 9 0.62 20.00 -5.54
CA ILE A 9 0.20 18.66 -5.98
C ILE A 9 -0.79 18.73 -7.16
N ILE A 10 -1.57 19.82 -7.21
CA ILE A 10 -2.44 20.14 -8.33
C ILE A 10 -2.20 21.56 -8.79
N VAL A 11 -2.24 21.77 -10.11
CA VAL A 11 -2.01 23.06 -10.75
C VAL A 11 -3.14 23.37 -11.73
N PRO A 12 -3.50 24.65 -11.94
CA PRO A 12 -4.39 25.03 -13.03
C PRO A 12 -3.82 24.56 -14.37
N CYS A 13 -4.67 24.09 -15.27
CA CYS A 13 -4.26 23.66 -16.60
C CYS A 13 -5.31 24.00 -17.66
N SER A 14 -4.93 23.83 -18.92
CA SER A 14 -5.84 23.76 -20.06
C SER A 14 -5.54 22.45 -20.79
N SER A 15 -6.40 21.46 -20.64
CA SER A 15 -6.24 20.11 -21.16
C SER A 15 -7.43 19.73 -22.05
N PRO A 16 -7.18 19.00 -23.16
CA PRO A 16 -8.27 18.41 -23.95
C PRO A 16 -9.02 17.31 -23.20
N CYS A 17 -8.42 16.73 -22.15
CA CYS A 17 -9.06 15.74 -21.30
C CYS A 17 -9.77 16.41 -20.11
N ASN A 18 -10.86 15.81 -19.64
CA ASN A 18 -11.50 16.24 -18.40
C ASN A 18 -12.26 15.08 -17.75
N ILE A 19 -11.83 14.67 -16.56
CA ILE A 19 -12.37 13.50 -15.86
C ILE A 19 -13.09 13.97 -14.60
N PRO A 20 -14.30 13.46 -14.32
CA PRO A 20 -15.09 13.91 -13.18
C PRO A 20 -14.47 13.52 -11.84
N ILE A 21 -14.79 14.32 -10.84
CA ILE A 21 -14.35 14.18 -9.45
C ILE A 21 -15.56 14.07 -8.53
N PHE A 22 -15.43 13.26 -7.49
CA PHE A 22 -16.51 12.96 -6.56
C PHE A 22 -16.03 13.03 -5.11
N PRO A 23 -16.84 13.60 -4.20
CA PRO A 23 -16.59 13.49 -2.77
C PRO A 23 -17.00 12.11 -2.27
N VAL A 24 -16.10 11.41 -1.59
CA VAL A 24 -16.38 10.14 -0.91
C VAL A 24 -16.19 10.33 0.59
N ARG A 25 -17.19 10.02 1.40
CA ARG A 25 -17.07 10.12 2.87
C ARG A 25 -16.11 9.04 3.37
N LYS A 26 -15.21 9.40 4.31
CA LYS A 26 -14.42 8.41 5.05
C LYS A 26 -15.31 7.67 6.05
N ALA A 27 -14.83 6.52 6.51
CA ALA A 27 -15.48 5.71 7.54
C ALA A 27 -15.69 6.48 8.87
N ASP A 28 -14.92 7.54 9.12
CA ASP A 28 -15.09 8.42 10.28
C ASP A 28 -16.37 9.30 10.22
N GLY A 29 -17.07 9.32 9.08
CA GLY A 29 -18.29 10.08 8.83
C GLY A 29 -18.12 11.60 8.77
N LYS A 30 -16.94 12.13 9.12
CA LYS A 30 -16.66 13.56 9.30
C LYS A 30 -15.78 14.13 8.21
N SER A 31 -14.93 13.32 7.59
CA SER A 31 -14.00 13.79 6.55
C SER A 31 -14.37 13.22 5.17
N CYS A 32 -14.24 14.06 4.14
CA CYS A 32 -14.43 13.65 2.75
C CYS A 32 -13.06 13.44 2.07
N ARG A 33 -12.95 12.37 1.29
CA ARG A 33 -11.90 12.14 0.31
C ARG A 33 -12.35 12.66 -1.04
N PHE A 34 -11.40 13.24 -1.74
CA PHE A 34 -11.54 13.63 -3.12
C PHE A 34 -11.13 12.45 -3.99
N VAL A 35 -12.02 11.95 -4.85
CA VAL A 35 -11.75 10.81 -5.73
C VAL A 35 -12.04 11.22 -7.16
N GLN A 36 -11.05 11.06 -8.04
CA GLN A 36 -11.23 11.22 -9.48
C GLN A 36 -11.55 9.87 -10.10
N ASP A 37 -12.54 9.83 -11.00
CA ASP A 37 -12.93 8.58 -11.66
C ASP A 37 -12.00 8.26 -12.84
N LEU A 38 -10.83 7.71 -12.53
CA LEU A 38 -9.80 7.39 -13.51
C LEU A 38 -10.06 6.10 -14.30
N ARG A 39 -11.25 5.48 -14.18
CA ARG A 39 -11.60 4.27 -14.94
C ARG A 39 -11.41 4.43 -16.47
N PRO A 40 -11.77 5.56 -17.12
CA PRO A 40 -11.53 5.73 -18.55
C PRO A 40 -10.04 5.73 -18.91
N ILE A 41 -9.20 6.37 -18.09
CA ILE A 41 -7.74 6.40 -18.30
C ILE A 41 -7.14 5.01 -18.07
N ASN A 42 -7.55 4.33 -17.01
CA ASN A 42 -7.06 3.00 -16.68
C ASN A 42 -7.35 1.95 -17.79
N ARG A 43 -8.33 2.18 -18.67
CA ARG A 43 -8.65 1.30 -19.80
C ARG A 43 -7.73 1.47 -21.01
N ILE A 44 -7.12 2.64 -21.17
CA ILE A 44 -6.26 2.96 -22.33
C ILE A 44 -4.77 2.87 -21.99
N VAL A 45 -4.43 2.76 -20.71
CA VAL A 45 -3.07 2.63 -20.23
C VAL A 45 -2.53 1.25 -20.54
N ILE A 46 -1.31 1.21 -21.07
CA ILE A 46 -0.57 -0.04 -21.27
C ILE A 46 -0.06 -0.49 -19.89
N PRO A 47 -0.46 -1.69 -19.40
CA PRO A 47 -0.05 -2.15 -18.08
C PRO A 47 1.46 -2.30 -18.01
N ALA A 48 2.06 -1.81 -16.92
CA ALA A 48 3.47 -2.08 -16.65
C ALA A 48 3.63 -3.54 -16.19
N PHE A 49 4.82 -4.11 -16.38
CA PHE A 49 5.09 -5.45 -15.85
C PHE A 49 4.99 -5.42 -14.32
N PRO A 50 4.26 -6.36 -13.68
CA PRO A 50 4.13 -6.37 -12.23
C PRO A 50 5.47 -6.67 -11.58
N VAL A 51 6.06 -5.65 -10.96
CA VAL A 51 7.33 -5.77 -10.22
C VAL A 51 7.09 -6.20 -8.76
N VAL A 52 5.85 -6.10 -8.28
CA VAL A 52 5.51 -6.38 -6.87
C VAL A 52 5.41 -7.90 -6.64
N PRO A 53 6.25 -8.48 -5.75
CA PRO A 53 6.16 -9.90 -5.43
C PRO A 53 4.86 -10.23 -4.71
N ASN A 54 4.37 -11.46 -4.90
CA ASN A 54 3.27 -12.00 -4.11
C ASN A 54 3.57 -11.88 -2.59
N PRO A 55 2.59 -11.51 -1.73
CA PRO A 55 2.76 -11.51 -0.28
C PRO A 55 3.42 -12.78 0.29
N ALA A 56 3.13 -13.97 -0.24
CA ALA A 56 3.77 -15.22 0.17
C ALA A 56 5.30 -15.21 -0.03
N THR A 57 5.78 -14.63 -1.14
CA THR A 57 7.21 -14.49 -1.44
C THR A 57 7.86 -13.48 -0.50
N ILE A 58 7.19 -12.36 -0.24
CA ILE A 58 7.63 -11.33 0.72
C ILE A 58 7.74 -11.92 2.13
N LEU A 59 6.77 -12.72 2.56
CA LEU A 59 6.82 -13.33 3.88
C LEU A 59 7.86 -14.45 3.99
N ALA A 60 8.29 -15.03 2.87
CA ALA A 60 9.38 -16.00 2.83
C ALA A 60 10.76 -15.33 2.94
N SER A 61 10.88 -14.03 2.64
CA SER A 61 12.13 -13.28 2.83
C SER A 61 12.35 -12.81 4.27
N ILE A 62 11.40 -13.05 5.18
CA ILE A 62 11.56 -12.70 6.60
C ILE A 62 12.57 -13.67 7.23
N PRO A 63 13.68 -13.18 7.82
CA PRO A 63 14.70 -14.04 8.38
C PRO A 63 14.19 -14.74 9.65
N PRO A 64 14.45 -16.04 9.83
CA PRO A 64 13.97 -16.80 10.99
C PRO A 64 14.57 -16.32 12.32
N GLY A 65 15.75 -15.68 12.28
CA GLY A 65 16.41 -15.08 13.44
C GLY A 65 15.86 -13.71 13.85
N ALA A 66 14.85 -13.17 13.15
CA ALA A 66 14.22 -11.92 13.56
C ALA A 66 13.44 -12.11 14.86
N THR A 67 13.72 -11.23 15.83
CA THR A 67 13.04 -11.23 17.14
C THR A 67 12.23 -9.97 17.36
N HIS A 68 12.61 -8.86 16.71
CA HIS A 68 11.95 -7.57 16.84
C HIS A 68 11.67 -6.99 15.46
N PHE A 69 10.54 -6.30 15.36
CA PHE A 69 10.01 -5.81 14.10
C PHE A 69 9.59 -4.35 14.21
N THR A 70 9.81 -3.60 13.14
CA THR A 70 9.25 -2.25 12.97
C THR A 70 8.44 -2.21 11.68
N VAL A 71 7.14 -1.91 11.78
CA VAL A 71 6.24 -1.75 10.62
C VAL A 71 5.99 -0.27 10.39
N VAL A 72 6.28 0.20 9.17
CA VAL A 72 6.08 1.58 8.74
C VAL A 72 5.10 1.60 7.57
N ASP A 73 3.95 2.24 7.77
CA ASP A 73 2.92 2.50 6.74
C ASP A 73 3.13 3.93 6.21
N LEU A 74 3.34 4.08 4.90
CA LEU A 74 3.54 5.38 4.28
C LEU A 74 2.21 6.08 3.96
N CYS A 75 2.07 7.31 4.45
CA CYS A 75 0.92 8.18 4.18
C CYS A 75 1.02 8.83 2.80
N SER A 76 -0.09 8.84 2.05
CA SER A 76 -0.22 9.59 0.80
C SER A 76 0.93 9.32 -0.18
N ALA A 77 1.39 8.07 -0.21
CA ALA A 77 2.65 7.67 -0.82
C ALA A 77 2.76 8.12 -2.29
N PHE A 78 1.68 8.04 -3.05
CA PHE A 78 1.65 8.43 -4.46
C PHE A 78 1.96 9.91 -4.70
N PHE A 79 1.64 10.81 -3.75
CA PHE A 79 1.93 12.24 -3.91
C PHE A 79 3.41 12.60 -3.73
N SER A 80 4.28 11.62 -3.51
CA SER A 80 5.73 11.81 -3.49
C SER A 80 6.41 11.56 -4.86
N VAL A 81 5.67 11.03 -5.83
CA VAL A 81 6.21 10.72 -7.16
C VAL A 81 5.66 11.70 -8.19
N PRO A 82 6.51 12.47 -8.88
CA PRO A 82 6.07 13.45 -9.87
C PRO A 82 5.58 12.79 -11.16
N VAL A 83 4.58 13.42 -11.78
CA VAL A 83 4.09 13.10 -13.13
C VAL A 83 4.80 14.02 -14.11
N HIS A 84 5.40 13.44 -15.14
CA HIS A 84 6.05 14.21 -16.19
C HIS A 84 5.07 15.20 -16.84
N PRO A 85 5.45 16.47 -17.10
CA PRO A 85 4.55 17.50 -17.68
C PRO A 85 3.73 17.01 -18.88
N ASP A 86 4.36 16.27 -19.80
CA ASP A 86 3.71 15.73 -21.01
C ASP A 86 2.59 14.72 -20.73
N SER A 87 2.55 14.11 -19.54
CA SER A 87 1.50 13.17 -19.15
C SER A 87 0.45 13.80 -18.23
N GLN A 88 0.69 15.01 -17.71
CA GLN A 88 -0.22 15.63 -16.75
C GLN A 88 -1.59 15.91 -17.37
N TYR A 89 -1.68 16.24 -18.66
CA TYR A 89 -2.95 16.55 -19.31
C TYR A 89 -4.00 15.42 -19.17
N LEU A 90 -3.55 14.16 -19.10
CA LEU A 90 -4.42 12.97 -18.99
C LEU A 90 -5.27 12.97 -17.71
N PHE A 91 -4.78 13.59 -16.64
CA PHE A 91 -5.42 13.54 -15.33
C PHE A 91 -6.21 14.81 -15.00
N ALA A 92 -6.51 15.63 -16.00
CA ALA A 92 -7.21 16.89 -15.79
C ALA A 92 -8.66 16.69 -15.30
N PHE A 93 -9.15 17.62 -14.47
CA PHE A 93 -10.50 17.65 -13.93
C PHE A 93 -10.97 19.09 -13.67
N SER A 94 -12.29 19.30 -13.66
CA SER A 94 -12.90 20.61 -13.36
C SER A 94 -13.36 20.70 -11.92
N TYR A 95 -13.09 21.84 -11.27
CA TYR A 95 -13.64 22.19 -9.96
C TYR A 95 -13.99 23.67 -9.90
N LYS A 96 -15.26 23.98 -9.56
CA LYS A 96 -15.79 25.36 -9.45
C LYS A 96 -15.46 26.23 -10.68
N GLY A 97 -15.66 25.71 -11.89
CA GLY A 97 -15.46 26.46 -13.13
C GLY A 97 -14.01 26.59 -13.62
N GLN A 98 -13.03 26.06 -12.88
CA GLN A 98 -11.62 26.05 -13.27
C GLN A 98 -11.14 24.61 -13.47
N GLN A 99 -10.30 24.39 -14.49
CA GLN A 99 -9.65 23.11 -14.73
C GLN A 99 -8.30 23.04 -14.01
N TYR A 100 -8.02 21.86 -13.44
CA TYR A 100 -6.78 21.53 -12.75
C TYR A 100 -6.26 20.18 -13.24
N THR A 101 -4.97 19.95 -13.07
CA THR A 101 -4.38 18.62 -13.22
C THR A 101 -3.41 18.31 -12.09
N TRP A 102 -3.02 17.04 -12.00
CA TRP A 102 -2.07 16.53 -11.02
C TRP A 102 -0.63 16.66 -11.52
N THR A 103 0.23 17.15 -10.63
CA THR A 103 1.69 17.17 -10.83
C THR A 103 2.39 15.97 -10.20
N MET A 104 1.68 15.24 -9.33
CA MET A 104 2.13 14.02 -8.65
C MET A 104 1.18 12.87 -8.98
N LEU A 105 1.60 11.61 -8.76
CA LEU A 105 0.77 10.46 -9.12
C LEU A 105 -0.61 10.51 -8.43
N PRO A 106 -1.71 10.48 -9.19
CA PRO A 106 -3.05 10.57 -8.63
C PRO A 106 -3.48 9.26 -7.98
N GLN A 107 -4.35 9.38 -6.98
CA GLN A 107 -5.03 8.23 -6.37
C GLN A 107 -6.11 7.71 -7.33
N GLY A 108 -6.14 6.39 -7.54
CA GLY A 108 -7.09 5.73 -8.45
C GLY A 108 -6.52 5.40 -9.84
N TYR A 109 -5.31 5.85 -10.15
CA TYR A 109 -4.58 5.40 -11.35
C TYR A 109 -4.00 4.01 -11.13
N THR A 110 -4.24 3.10 -12.08
CA THR A 110 -3.88 1.67 -11.95
C THR A 110 -2.38 1.45 -11.71
N GLU A 111 -1.50 2.22 -12.35
CA GLU A 111 -0.04 2.03 -12.23
C GLU A 111 0.61 2.84 -11.09
N SER A 112 -0.17 3.65 -10.36
CA SER A 112 0.38 4.41 -9.22
C SER A 112 1.11 3.53 -8.20
N PRO A 113 0.57 2.36 -7.79
CA PRO A 113 1.29 1.44 -6.89
C PRO A 113 2.60 0.91 -7.48
N SER A 114 2.61 0.55 -8.78
CA SER A 114 3.79 0.02 -9.47
C SER A 114 4.92 1.04 -9.51
N TYR A 115 4.63 2.26 -9.96
CA TYR A 115 5.63 3.33 -10.05
C TYR A 115 6.12 3.76 -8.67
N PHE A 116 5.21 3.87 -7.70
CA PHE A 116 5.58 4.19 -6.33
C PHE A 116 6.49 3.12 -5.73
N SER A 117 6.13 1.84 -5.86
CA SER A 117 6.94 0.73 -5.34
C SER A 117 8.34 0.73 -5.94
N GLN A 118 8.49 1.01 -7.24
CA GLN A 118 9.80 1.09 -7.90
C GLN A 118 10.61 2.32 -7.48
N ALA A 119 9.97 3.47 -7.29
CA ALA A 119 10.63 4.66 -6.77
C ALA A 119 11.14 4.41 -5.35
N LEU A 120 10.28 3.88 -4.48
CA LEU A 120 10.63 3.57 -3.10
C LEU A 120 11.72 2.50 -3.02
N ALA A 121 11.66 1.45 -3.84
CA ALA A 121 12.70 0.42 -3.87
C ALA A 121 14.07 1.00 -4.22
N ARG A 122 14.14 1.94 -5.18
CA ARG A 122 15.38 2.65 -5.52
C ARG A 122 15.87 3.54 -4.38
N ASP A 123 14.98 4.24 -3.70
CA ASP A 123 15.34 5.09 -2.57
C ASP A 123 15.82 4.30 -1.33
N LEU A 124 15.43 3.03 -1.22
CA LEU A 124 15.81 2.14 -0.11
C LEU A 124 16.98 1.20 -0.45
N ALA A 125 17.37 1.08 -1.73
CA ALA A 125 18.36 0.10 -2.19
C ALA A 125 19.75 0.25 -1.54
N ASP A 126 20.16 1.49 -1.30
CA ASP A 126 21.49 1.83 -0.77
C ASP A 126 21.54 1.90 0.77
N LEU A 127 20.46 1.51 1.46
CA LEU A 127 20.43 1.55 2.92
C LEU A 127 21.28 0.43 3.52
N VAL A 128 22.23 0.84 4.36
CA VAL A 128 23.07 -0.07 5.13
C VAL A 128 22.59 -0.06 6.58
N PHE A 129 22.30 -1.25 7.10
CA PHE A 129 21.83 -1.45 8.47
C PHE A 129 23.01 -1.87 9.38
N PRO A 130 23.42 -1.01 10.34
CA PRO A 130 24.55 -1.30 11.24
C PRO A 130 24.43 -2.64 11.95
N SER A 131 23.22 -3.01 12.38
CA SER A 131 22.96 -4.21 13.17
C SER A 131 22.48 -5.40 12.33
N ARG A 132 22.68 -5.33 11.00
CA ARG A 132 22.29 -6.35 10.01
C ARG A 132 20.79 -6.67 9.99
N SER A 133 19.95 -5.69 10.29
CA SER A 133 18.51 -5.83 10.08
C SER A 133 18.17 -5.99 8.60
N THR A 134 17.07 -6.68 8.31
CA THR A 134 16.58 -6.90 6.95
C THR A 134 15.34 -6.06 6.73
N LEU A 135 15.36 -5.19 5.70
CA LEU A 135 14.19 -4.43 5.28
C LEU A 135 13.41 -5.19 4.22
N VAL A 136 12.12 -5.35 4.48
CA VAL A 136 11.16 -6.01 3.60
C VAL A 136 10.15 -4.96 3.14
N GLN A 137 9.96 -4.83 1.83
CA GLN A 137 9.06 -3.85 1.23
C GLN A 137 7.91 -4.55 0.50
N TYR A 138 6.70 -4.04 0.69
CA TYR A 138 5.55 -4.35 -0.14
C TYR A 138 4.79 -3.07 -0.47
N VAL A 139 4.97 -2.55 -1.69
CA VAL A 139 4.40 -1.27 -2.14
C VAL A 139 4.75 -0.14 -1.15
N ASP A 140 3.81 0.29 -0.31
CA ASP A 140 3.91 1.35 0.70
C ASP A 140 4.07 0.84 2.14
N ASP A 141 3.97 -0.47 2.35
CA ASP A 141 4.15 -1.14 3.64
C ASP A 141 5.59 -1.64 3.80
N LEU A 142 6.32 -1.08 4.77
CA LEU A 142 7.68 -1.48 5.11
C LEU A 142 7.70 -2.28 6.41
N LEU A 143 8.55 -3.31 6.44
CA LEU A 143 8.82 -4.14 7.61
C LEU A 143 10.33 -4.25 7.80
N LEU A 144 10.84 -3.70 8.89
CA LEU A 144 12.21 -3.96 9.32
C LEU A 144 12.22 -5.17 10.27
N CYS A 145 13.04 -6.16 9.95
CA CYS A 145 13.24 -7.37 10.72
C CYS A 145 14.62 -7.33 11.39
N SER A 146 14.63 -7.31 12.73
CA SER A 146 15.83 -7.06 13.52
C SER A 146 16.14 -8.25 14.44
N PRO A 147 17.43 -8.58 14.67
CA PRO A 147 17.81 -9.72 15.51
C PRO A 147 17.62 -9.46 17.02
N SER A 148 17.53 -8.19 17.45
CA SER A 148 17.33 -7.80 18.85
C SER A 148 16.60 -6.45 18.96
N LEU A 149 16.13 -6.11 20.17
CA LEU A 149 15.51 -4.81 20.45
C LEU A 149 16.46 -3.64 20.14
N SER A 150 17.68 -3.70 20.65
CA SER A 150 18.69 -2.65 20.45
C SER A 150 19.06 -2.49 18.97
N ALA A 151 19.16 -3.60 18.23
CA ALA A 151 19.33 -3.57 16.77
C ALA A 151 18.15 -2.88 16.10
N SER A 152 16.92 -3.20 16.51
CA SER A 152 15.71 -2.60 15.96
C SER A 152 15.66 -1.10 16.20
N GLU A 153 15.99 -0.62 17.40
CA GLU A 153 15.99 0.81 17.74
C GLU A 153 17.00 1.58 16.89
N THR A 154 18.20 1.02 16.71
CA THR A 154 19.27 1.63 15.92
C THR A 154 18.92 1.65 14.43
N ASP A 155 18.58 0.48 13.89
CA ASP A 155 18.38 0.29 12.45
C ASP A 155 17.06 0.89 11.97
N SER A 156 16.03 1.02 12.82
CA SER A 156 14.75 1.66 12.45
C SER A 156 14.91 3.15 12.14
N LEU A 157 15.93 3.82 12.68
CA LEU A 157 16.20 5.23 12.38
C LEU A 157 16.71 5.43 10.94
N VAL A 158 17.40 4.43 10.38
CA VAL A 158 17.97 4.49 9.02
C VAL A 158 16.89 4.72 7.95
N PRO A 159 15.87 3.85 7.80
CA PRO A 159 14.85 4.02 6.78
C PRO A 159 13.97 5.23 7.10
N LEU A 160 13.62 5.48 8.37
CA LEU A 160 12.80 6.65 8.74
C LEU A 160 13.47 7.98 8.37
N THR A 161 14.79 8.09 8.58
CA THR A 161 15.55 9.30 8.22
C THR A 161 15.68 9.44 6.71
N ALA A 162 15.92 8.34 5.98
CA ALA A 162 16.00 8.35 4.52
C ALA A 162 14.66 8.78 3.89
N LEU A 163 13.55 8.19 4.38
CA LEU A 163 12.20 8.53 3.97
C LEU A 163 11.89 10.02 4.20
N ALA A 164 12.22 10.54 5.38
CA ALA A 164 12.00 11.94 5.72
C ALA A 164 12.78 12.89 4.81
N LYS A 165 14.05 12.56 4.48
CA LYS A 165 14.88 13.36 3.56
C LYS A 165 14.30 13.43 2.14
N LYS A 166 13.65 12.34 1.70
CA LYS A 166 12.99 12.25 0.39
C LYS A 166 11.56 12.82 0.39
N GLY A 167 11.08 13.31 1.55
CA GLY A 167 9.75 13.90 1.68
C GLY A 167 8.62 12.90 1.86
N HIS A 168 8.92 11.61 2.03
CA HIS A 168 7.91 10.62 2.40
C HIS A 168 7.42 10.85 3.83
N LYS A 169 6.17 10.51 4.08
CA LYS A 169 5.52 10.67 5.38
C LYS A 169 5.06 9.32 5.88
N ALA A 170 5.34 9.00 7.14
CA ALA A 170 4.85 7.77 7.78
C ALA A 170 3.61 8.05 8.64
N SER A 171 2.73 7.07 8.74
CA SER A 171 1.55 7.13 9.61
C SER A 171 1.94 6.85 11.06
N ARG A 172 1.98 7.89 11.90
CA ARG A 172 2.30 7.74 13.33
C ARG A 172 1.33 6.81 14.06
N SER A 173 0.04 6.83 13.71
CA SER A 173 -0.97 6.00 14.38
C SER A 173 -0.93 4.52 13.98
N LYS A 174 -0.33 4.19 12.83
CA LYS A 174 -0.18 2.81 12.35
C LYS A 174 1.23 2.26 12.55
N LEU A 175 2.17 3.11 12.95
CA LEU A 175 3.55 2.72 13.22
C LEU A 175 3.58 1.70 14.36
N GLN A 176 4.14 0.52 14.09
CA GLN A 176 4.45 -0.48 15.11
C GLN A 176 5.96 -0.47 15.29
N PHE A 177 6.46 0.22 16.32
CA PHE A 177 7.89 0.49 16.48
C PHE A 177 8.55 -0.50 17.45
N CYS A 178 9.60 -1.19 16.99
CA CYS A 178 10.45 -2.09 17.78
C CYS A 178 9.69 -3.11 18.65
N GLN A 179 8.70 -3.80 18.07
CA GLN A 179 7.85 -4.74 18.81
C GLN A 179 8.27 -6.19 18.54
N ALA A 180 8.14 -7.06 19.55
CA ALA A 180 8.39 -8.50 19.39
C ALA A 180 7.32 -9.23 18.56
N SER A 181 6.13 -8.63 18.45
CA SER A 181 5.03 -9.14 17.64
C SER A 181 4.35 -7.99 16.90
N VAL A 182 4.15 -8.12 15.59
CA VAL A 182 3.55 -7.09 14.73
C VAL A 182 2.56 -7.67 13.74
N THR A 183 1.62 -6.87 13.27
CA THR A 183 0.75 -7.21 12.14
C THR A 183 1.31 -6.58 10.86
N TYR A 184 1.60 -7.40 9.85
CA TYR A 184 2.10 -6.97 8.54
C TYR A 184 1.39 -7.73 7.41
N LEU A 185 0.84 -7.01 6.42
CA LEU A 185 0.07 -7.58 5.30
C LEU A 185 -1.09 -8.52 5.69
N GLY A 186 -1.62 -8.37 6.92
CA GLY A 186 -2.67 -9.25 7.47
C GLY A 186 -2.16 -10.54 8.12
N PHE A 187 -0.85 -10.64 8.34
CA PHE A 187 -0.22 -11.71 9.12
C PHE A 187 0.26 -11.17 10.45
N LEU A 188 0.15 -11.98 11.50
CA LEU A 188 0.79 -11.74 12.77
C LEU A 188 2.17 -12.39 12.73
N LEU A 189 3.20 -11.57 12.88
CA LEU A 189 4.60 -11.96 12.89
C LEU A 189 5.12 -11.92 14.32
N SER A 190 5.81 -12.97 14.73
CA SER A 190 6.56 -13.05 15.97
C SER A 190 7.82 -13.90 15.76
N GLN A 191 8.69 -13.99 16.77
CA GLN A 191 9.93 -14.77 16.66
C GLN A 191 9.66 -16.21 16.19
N GLY A 192 10.18 -16.57 15.02
CA GLY A 192 10.06 -17.90 14.43
C GLY A 192 8.62 -18.33 14.04
N SER A 193 7.64 -17.43 14.12
CA SER A 193 6.23 -17.76 13.90
C SER A 193 5.54 -16.75 12.99
N ARG A 194 4.68 -17.29 12.11
CA ARG A 194 3.83 -16.52 11.21
C ARG A 194 2.43 -17.11 11.23
N THR A 195 1.47 -16.35 11.73
CA THR A 195 0.06 -16.74 11.79
C THR A 195 -0.82 -15.74 11.05
N LEU A 196 -2.03 -16.14 10.71
CA LEU A 196 -3.03 -15.22 10.17
C LEU A 196 -3.48 -14.25 11.25
N SER A 197 -3.68 -12.97 10.91
CA SER A 197 -4.15 -12.02 11.91
C SER A 197 -5.55 -12.40 12.41
N PRO A 198 -5.85 -12.27 13.71
CA PRO A 198 -7.16 -12.60 14.26
C PRO A 198 -8.29 -11.83 13.56
N THR A 199 -8.07 -10.58 13.20
CA THR A 199 -9.02 -9.74 12.47
C THR A 199 -9.37 -10.33 11.10
N ARG A 200 -8.38 -10.88 10.38
CA ARG A 200 -8.60 -11.51 9.07
C ARG A 200 -9.36 -12.82 9.21
N VAL A 201 -9.01 -13.63 10.21
CA VAL A 201 -9.74 -14.87 10.53
C VAL A 201 -11.20 -14.56 10.86
N GLN A 202 -11.44 -13.56 11.72
CA GLN A 202 -12.79 -13.12 12.09
C GLN A 202 -13.59 -12.59 10.90
N ALA A 203 -12.96 -11.91 9.94
CA ALA A 203 -13.65 -11.46 8.73
C ALA A 203 -14.15 -12.64 7.86
N ILE A 204 -13.39 -13.74 7.80
CA ILE A 204 -13.81 -14.95 7.08
C ILE A 204 -14.91 -15.68 7.86
N LEU A 205 -14.76 -15.82 9.18
CA LEU A 205 -15.74 -16.51 10.04
C LEU A 205 -17.08 -15.78 10.14
N SER A 206 -17.06 -14.45 10.08
CA SER A 206 -18.28 -13.62 10.10
C SER A 206 -18.91 -13.41 8.73
N PHE A 207 -18.27 -13.92 7.65
CA PHE A 207 -18.81 -13.80 6.30
C PHE A 207 -20.14 -14.57 6.19
N PRO A 208 -21.25 -13.92 5.81
CA PRO A 208 -22.55 -14.58 5.72
C PRO A 208 -22.53 -15.64 4.62
N ARG A 209 -23.38 -16.67 4.75
CA ARG A 209 -23.50 -17.71 3.72
C ARG A 209 -23.70 -17.06 2.33
N PRO A 210 -22.80 -17.27 1.36
CA PRO A 210 -22.93 -16.67 0.04
C PRO A 210 -24.22 -17.15 -0.64
N CYS A 211 -25.04 -16.21 -1.11
CA CYS A 211 -26.30 -16.48 -1.80
C CYS A 211 -26.25 -16.09 -3.29
N SER A 212 -25.11 -15.60 -3.77
CA SER A 212 -24.93 -15.18 -5.16
C SER A 212 -23.54 -15.52 -5.69
N PRO A 213 -23.37 -15.68 -7.02
CA PRO A 213 -22.06 -15.94 -7.62
C PRO A 213 -21.00 -14.88 -7.27
N CYS A 214 -21.41 -13.62 -7.12
CA CYS A 214 -20.53 -12.52 -6.71
C CYS A 214 -20.00 -12.75 -5.28
N GLN A 215 -20.89 -13.06 -4.33
CA GLN A 215 -20.51 -13.34 -2.94
C GLN A 215 -19.68 -14.61 -2.81
N VAL A 216 -19.95 -15.63 -3.64
CA VAL A 216 -19.12 -16.85 -3.69
C VAL A 216 -17.69 -16.50 -4.09
N ARG A 217 -17.53 -15.69 -5.14
CA ARG A 217 -16.20 -15.25 -5.59
C ARG A 217 -15.48 -14.45 -4.51
N GLU A 218 -16.18 -13.50 -3.88
CA GLU A 218 -15.63 -12.70 -2.77
C GLU A 218 -15.15 -13.59 -1.60
N PHE A 219 -15.97 -14.56 -1.19
CA PHE A 219 -15.60 -15.50 -0.14
C PHE A 219 -14.38 -16.36 -0.52
N LEU A 220 -14.37 -16.89 -1.76
CA LEU A 220 -13.25 -17.68 -2.26
C LEU A 220 -11.96 -16.86 -2.37
N ASP A 221 -12.04 -15.58 -2.75
CA ASP A 221 -10.88 -14.70 -2.79
C ASP A 221 -10.32 -14.44 -1.38
N MET A 222 -11.19 -14.21 -0.38
CA MET A 222 -10.80 -14.07 1.02
C MET A 222 -10.14 -15.35 1.57
N ALA A 223 -10.76 -16.50 1.35
CA ALA A 223 -10.25 -17.79 1.81
C ALA A 223 -8.99 -18.22 1.04
N GLY A 224 -8.92 -17.90 -0.25
CA GLY A 224 -7.81 -18.20 -1.15
C GLY A 224 -6.52 -17.51 -0.74
N PHE A 225 -6.61 -16.31 -0.16
CA PHE A 225 -5.45 -15.65 0.47
C PHE A 225 -4.85 -16.51 1.60
N CYS A 226 -5.71 -17.17 2.38
CA CYS A 226 -5.33 -18.01 3.52
C CYS A 226 -5.00 -19.46 3.13
N ARG A 227 -5.00 -19.81 1.83
CA ARG A 227 -4.87 -21.20 1.34
C ARG A 227 -3.68 -21.98 1.90
N GLN A 228 -2.57 -21.30 2.22
CA GLN A 228 -1.36 -21.95 2.78
C GLN A 228 -1.59 -22.52 4.19
N TRP A 229 -2.60 -22.04 4.91
CA TRP A 229 -3.00 -22.53 6.24
C TRP A 229 -4.18 -23.52 6.18
N ILE A 230 -4.72 -23.79 5.00
CA ILE A 230 -5.88 -24.68 4.81
C ILE A 230 -5.41 -25.94 4.07
N PRO A 231 -5.27 -27.08 4.76
CA PRO A 231 -4.92 -28.35 4.12
C PRO A 231 -5.93 -28.69 3.02
N GLN A 232 -5.41 -29.10 1.85
CA GLN A 232 -6.22 -29.55 0.71
C GLN A 232 -7.24 -28.50 0.21
N TYR A 233 -6.92 -27.21 0.33
CA TYR A 233 -7.79 -26.11 -0.09
C TYR A 233 -8.39 -26.30 -1.49
N ALA A 234 -7.60 -26.73 -2.48
CA ALA A 234 -8.07 -26.92 -3.85
C ALA A 234 -9.19 -27.97 -3.97
N SER A 235 -9.15 -29.02 -3.15
CA SER A 235 -10.19 -30.05 -3.09
C SER A 235 -11.44 -29.53 -2.39
N LEU A 236 -11.26 -28.77 -1.30
CA LEU A 236 -12.36 -28.20 -0.51
C LEU A 236 -13.10 -27.07 -1.23
N ALA A 237 -12.39 -26.27 -2.02
CA ALA A 237 -12.94 -25.14 -2.78
C ALA A 237 -13.60 -25.55 -4.10
N LYS A 238 -13.49 -26.83 -4.48
CA LYS A 238 -14.13 -27.34 -5.69
C LYS A 238 -15.65 -27.35 -5.49
N PRO A 239 -16.45 -26.83 -6.44
CA PRO A 239 -17.90 -26.97 -6.35
C PRO A 239 -18.27 -28.46 -6.31
N PRO A 240 -19.32 -28.82 -5.55
CA PRO A 240 -19.86 -30.17 -5.56
C PRO A 240 -20.30 -30.61 -6.96
#